data_AF-A0A7W9M590-F1
#
_entry.id   AF-A0A7W9M590-F1
#
_cell.length_a   1.000
_cell.length_b   1.000
_cell.length_c   1.000
_cell.angle_alpha   90.00
_cell.angle_beta   90.00
_cell.angle_gamma   90.00
#
_symmetry.space_group_name_H-M   'P 1'
#
loop_
_entity.id
_entity.type
_entity.pdbx_description
1 polymer ?
#
loop_
_entity_poly.entity_id
_entity_poly.type
_entity_poly.pdbx_seq_one_letter_code
_entity_poly.pdbx_strand_id
1 'polypeptide(L)' 'MVDDRPETAPSKRLLAYCPTYLKTSDGPLAIAELGIGKLRAQCPHLDAWLRTLAE' A
#
# COMPACT_ATOMS: atom_id res chain seq x y z
N MET A 1 0.72 -11.83 7.20
CA MET A 1 -0.28 -10.86 6.71
C MET A 1 0.38 -9.48 6.68
N VAL A 2 -0.30 -8.44 6.17
CA VAL A 2 0.28 -7.10 6.07
C VAL A 2 0.15 -6.29 7.38
N ASP A 3 -0.90 -6.54 8.17
CA ASP A 3 -1.25 -5.78 9.38
C ASP A 3 -1.67 -6.69 10.55
N ASP A 4 -0.91 -7.73 10.84
CA ASP A 4 -1.27 -8.75 11.85
C ASP A 4 -1.26 -8.24 13.30
N ARG A 5 -0.43 -7.25 13.62
CA ARG A 5 -0.24 -6.78 15.00
C ARG A 5 -0.05 -5.27 15.08
N PRO A 6 -0.55 -4.61 16.15
CA PRO A 6 -0.42 -3.16 16.30
C PRO A 6 1.02 -2.68 16.27
N GLU A 7 1.98 -3.38 16.87
CA GLU A 7 3.40 -2.98 16.89
C GLU A 7 4.09 -3.08 15.52
N THR A 8 3.67 -4.01 14.66
CA THR A 8 4.27 -4.23 13.33
C THR A 8 3.41 -3.68 12.18
N ALA A 9 2.42 -2.85 12.50
CA ALA A 9 1.55 -2.23 11.50
C ALA A 9 2.39 -1.56 10.38
N PRO A 10 1.98 -1.63 9.10
CA PRO A 10 2.76 -1.11 7.97
C PRO A 10 3.24 0.32 8.19
N SER A 11 2.37 1.17 8.73
CA SER A 11 2.70 2.56 9.02
C SER A 11 3.78 2.75 10.09
N LYS A 12 3.86 1.86 11.10
CA LYS A 12 4.94 1.91 12.09
C LYS A 12 6.26 1.44 11.49
N ARG A 13 6.21 0.43 10.60
CA ARG A 13 7.38 0.01 9.81
C ARG A 13 7.88 1.16 8.95
N LEU A 14 7.00 1.86 8.24
CA LEU A 14 7.36 3.02 7.42
C LEU A 14 7.96 4.16 8.25
N LEU A 15 7.38 4.48 9.42
CA LEU A 15 7.95 5.49 10.33
C LEU A 15 9.36 5.13 10.82
N ALA A 16 9.66 3.85 11.02
CA ALA A 16 10.99 3.40 11.42
C ALA A 16 12.05 3.62 10.31
N TYR A 17 11.66 3.54 9.03
CA TYR A 17 12.55 3.79 7.89
C TYR A 17 12.56 5.24 7.42
N CYS A 18 11.43 5.93 7.54
CA CYS A 18 11.22 7.31 7.12
C CYS A 18 10.52 8.06 8.27
N PRO A 19 11.28 8.72 9.16
CA PRO A 19 10.73 9.40 10.33
C PRO A 19 9.73 10.52 10.00
N THR A 20 9.78 11.05 8.78
CA THR A 20 8.88 12.08 8.28
C THR A 20 7.65 11.54 7.56
N TYR A 21 7.43 10.22 7.58
CA TYR A 21 6.31 9.59 6.87
C TYR A 21 4.95 10.05 7.41
N LEU A 22 4.12 10.55 6.51
CA LEU A 22 2.76 11.01 6.75
C LEU A 22 1.77 10.15 5.97
N LYS A 23 1.00 9.31 6.67
CA LYS A 23 0.06 8.37 6.04
C LYS A 23 -0.94 9.03 5.09
N THR A 24 -1.39 10.24 5.45
CA THR A 24 -2.46 10.96 4.74
C THR A 24 -1.99 11.60 3.45
N SER A 25 -0.70 11.92 3.31
CA SER A 25 -0.12 12.50 2.09
C SER A 25 0.71 11.48 1.31
N ASP A 26 1.63 10.81 1.99
CA ASP A 26 2.69 10.04 1.33
C ASP A 26 2.15 8.73 0.75
N GLY A 27 1.16 8.12 1.42
CA GLY A 27 0.47 6.94 0.92
C GLY A 27 -0.20 7.20 -0.44
N PRO A 28 -1.16 8.15 -0.52
CA PRO A 28 -1.81 8.50 -1.78
C PRO A 28 -0.82 8.94 -2.88
N LEU A 29 0.19 9.76 -2.54
CA LEU A 29 1.19 10.22 -3.50
C LEU A 29 2.02 9.06 -4.08
N ALA A 30 2.50 8.15 -3.24
CA ALA A 30 3.27 6.98 -3.70
C ALA A 30 2.45 6.07 -4.63
N ILE A 31 1.17 5.87 -4.33
CA ILE A 31 0.26 5.10 -5.17
C ILE A 31 0.00 5.81 -6.51
N ALA A 32 -0.20 7.13 -6.49
CA ALA A 32 -0.39 7.92 -7.70
C ALA A 32 0.85 7.91 -8.60
N GLU A 33 2.03 8.04 -8.02
CA GLU A 33 3.31 7.98 -8.74
C GLU A 33 3.58 6.60 -9.35
N LEU A 34 3.32 5.53 -8.61
CA LEU A 34 3.53 4.17 -9.10
C LEU A 34 2.52 3.77 -10.17
N GLY A 35 1.26 4.17 -9.98
CA GLY A 35 0.15 3.89 -10.89
C GLY A 35 -0.43 2.48 -10.76
N ILE A 36 -1.72 2.36 -11.10
CA ILE A 36 -2.50 1.13 -10.90
C ILE A 36 -1.98 -0.07 -11.70
N GLY A 37 -1.45 0.16 -12.91
CA GLY A 37 -0.92 -0.93 -13.75
C GLY A 37 0.28 -1.64 -13.10
N LYS A 38 1.23 -0.88 -12.56
CA LYS A 38 2.41 -1.44 -11.87
C LYS A 38 2.03 -2.08 -10.54
N LEU A 39 1.05 -1.53 -9.83
CA LEU A 39 0.52 -2.10 -8.60
C LEU A 39 -0.11 -3.48 -8.85
N ARG A 40 -0.93 -3.61 -9.90
CA ARG A 40 -1.52 -4.89 -10.31
C ARG A 40 -0.47 -5.94 -10.68
N ALA A 41 0.59 -5.52 -11.38
CA ALA A 41 1.68 -6.42 -11.76
C ALA A 41 2.48 -6.95 -10.55
N GLN A 42 2.64 -6.14 -9.50
CA GLN A 42 3.43 -6.51 -8.31
C GLN A 42 2.62 -7.19 -7.20
N CYS A 43 1.30 -7.00 -7.18
CA CYS A 43 0.42 -7.56 -6.16
C CYS A 43 -0.72 -8.35 -6.81
N PRO A 44 -0.54 -9.68 -6.99
CA PRO A 44 -1.57 -10.54 -7.58
C PRO A 44 -2.89 -10.53 -6.80
N HIS A 45 -2.84 -10.36 -5.47
CA HIS A 45 -4.03 -10.24 -4.65
C HIS A 45 -4.84 -8.97 -4.96
N LEU A 46 -4.15 -7.84 -5.14
CA LEU A 46 -4.79 -6.59 -5.55
C LEU A 46 -5.40 -6.72 -6.95
N ASP A 47 -4.65 -7.29 -7.90
CA ASP A 47 -5.16 -7.51 -9.26
C ASP A 47 -6.41 -8.40 -9.25
N ALA A 48 -6.38 -9.51 -8.52
CA ALA A 48 -7.52 -10.41 -8.39
C ALA A 48 -8.74 -9.69 -7.79
N TRP A 49 -8.57 -8.93 -6.72
CA TRP A 49 -9.66 -8.15 -6.11
C TRP A 49 -10.21 -7.08 -7.04
N LEU A 50 -9.37 -6.35 -7.78
CA LEU A 50 -9.85 -5.35 -8.74
C LEU A 50 -10.65 -5.99 -9.87
N ARG A 51 -10.31 -7.21 -10.30
CA ARG A 51 -11.10 -7.95 -11.31
C ARG A 51 -12.49 -8.30 -10.81
N THR A 52 -12.70 -8.52 -9.51
CA THR A 52 -14.05 -8.78 -8.95
C THR A 52 -14.90 -7.52 -8.83
N LEU A 53 -14.32 -6.33 -8.99
CA LEU A 53 -15.05 -5.05 -8.91
C LEU A 53 -15.39 -4.48 -10.30
N ALA A 54 -14.81 -5.04 -11.36
CA ALA A 54 -14.99 -4.59 -12.73
C ALA A 54 -16.23 -5.21 -13.42
N GLU A 55 -17.18 -5.73 -12.62
CA GLU A 55 -18.47 -6.28 -13.06
C GLU A 55 -19.54 -5.19 -13.18
#